data_AF-A0AAV4JIF5-F1
#
_entry.id   AF-A0AAV4JIF5-F1
#
_cell.length_a   1.000
_cell.length_b   1.000
_cell.length_c   1.000
_cell.angle_alpha   90.00
_cell.angle_beta   90.00
_cell.angle_gamma   90.00
#
_symmetry.space_group_name_H-M   'P 1'
#
loop_
_entity.id
_entity.type
_entity.pdbx_description
1 polymer ?
#
loop_
_entity_poly.entity_id
_entity_poly.type
_entity_poly.pdbx_seq_one_letter_code
_entity_poly.pdbx_strand_id
1 'polypeptide(L)'
;MSSLQEMADCVSASTRRDINMAQLVGDEDGQVFVPTYDWHQFFKGLGRPFAGIKGLQHFYFDRERPSYCTAQVKIDGISTEKVVLTGLPDQPAPPEIPPPGLPRERREYLFQHVRLVIPS
;
A
#
# COMPACT_ATOMS: atom_id res chain seq x y z
N MET A 1 -15.52 -7.60 20.57
CA MET A 1 -14.52 -7.65 19.48
C MET A 1 -14.98 -6.67 18.42
N SER A 2 -14.07 -5.85 17.87
CA SER A 2 -14.38 -4.96 16.75
C SER A 2 -14.33 -5.76 15.44
N SER A 3 -15.22 -5.44 14.49
CA SER A 3 -15.29 -6.11 13.18
C SER A 3 -13.98 -6.00 12.39
N LEU A 4 -13.18 -4.95 12.61
CA LEU A 4 -11.84 -4.78 12.01
C LEU A 4 -10.83 -5.82 12.52
N GLN A 5 -10.90 -6.16 13.80
CA GLN A 5 -10.04 -7.19 14.38
C GLN A 5 -10.41 -8.57 13.85
N GLU A 6 -11.72 -8.87 13.74
CA GLU A 6 -12.20 -10.14 13.18
C GLU A 6 -11.78 -10.31 11.70
N MET A 7 -11.77 -9.23 10.92
CA MET A 7 -11.25 -9.24 9.55
C MET A 7 -9.73 -9.48 9.53
N ALA A 8 -8.97 -8.85 10.43
CA ALA A 8 -7.53 -9.06 10.53
C ALA A 8 -7.19 -10.51 10.90
N ASP A 9 -7.94 -11.10 11.83
CA ASP A 9 -7.80 -12.48 12.27
C ASP A 9 -8.12 -13.46 11.13
N CYS A 10 -9.19 -13.18 10.35
CA CYS A 10 -9.55 -13.97 9.17
C CYS A 10 -8.45 -13.98 8.11
N VAL A 11 -7.89 -12.81 7.79
CA VAL A 11 -6.78 -12.70 6.83
C VAL A 11 -5.57 -13.48 7.34
N SER A 12 -5.23 -13.31 8.61
CA SER A 12 -4.08 -13.99 9.23
C SER A 12 -4.26 -15.51 9.23
N ALA A 13 -5.45 -16.03 9.54
CA ALA A 13 -5.76 -17.45 9.52
C ALA A 13 -5.81 -18.06 8.10
N SER A 14 -6.14 -17.26 7.09
CA SER A 14 -6.22 -17.71 5.69
C SER A 14 -4.90 -17.69 4.94
N THR A 15 -3.88 -17.02 5.48
CA THR A 15 -2.59 -16.86 4.83
C THR A 15 -1.83 -18.19 4.79
N ARG A 16 -1.29 -18.54 3.61
CA ARG A 16 -0.36 -19.66 3.45
C ARG A 16 1.04 -19.07 3.24
N ARG A 17 1.98 -19.39 4.14
CA ARG A 17 3.40 -18.96 4.11
C ARG A 17 3.66 -17.47 4.40
N ASP A 18 2.88 -16.87 5.30
CA ASP A 18 3.07 -15.48 5.77
C ASP A 18 3.09 -14.42 4.66
N ILE A 19 2.45 -14.70 3.53
CA ILE A 19 2.43 -13.79 2.37
C ILE A 19 1.55 -12.58 2.62
N ASN A 20 0.38 -12.78 3.23
CA ASN A 20 -0.49 -11.68 3.64
C ASN A 20 -0.44 -11.52 5.16
N MET A 21 -0.06 -10.33 5.62
CA MET A 21 -0.16 -9.92 7.01
C MET A 21 -1.24 -8.84 7.09
N ALA A 22 -2.25 -9.08 7.93
CA ALA A 22 -3.22 -8.04 8.24
C ALA A 22 -2.56 -6.98 9.13
N GLN A 23 -2.79 -5.72 8.82
CA GLN A 23 -2.32 -4.60 9.61
C GLN A 23 -3.47 -3.62 9.79
N LEU A 24 -3.80 -3.31 11.05
CA LEU A 24 -4.72 -2.24 11.36
C LEU A 24 -4.06 -0.91 10.95
N VAL A 25 -4.74 -0.12 10.12
CA VAL A 25 -4.20 1.14 9.57
C VAL A 25 -4.53 2.35 10.45
N GLY A 26 -5.63 2.29 11.18
CA GLY A 26 -6.06 3.29 12.14
C GLY A 26 -7.31 2.83 12.90
N ASP A 27 -7.77 3.64 13.83
CA ASP A 27 -8.97 3.38 14.64
C ASP A 27 -10.03 4.50 14.54
N GLU A 28 -11.12 4.33 15.30
CA GLU A 28 -12.27 5.25 15.33
C GLU A 28 -11.96 6.56 16.07
N ASP A 29 -10.95 6.56 16.95
CA ASP A 29 -10.48 7.74 17.68
C ASP A 29 -9.55 8.61 16.81
N GLY A 30 -9.27 8.17 15.58
CA GLY A 30 -8.43 8.88 14.63
C GLY A 30 -6.94 8.61 14.81
N GLN A 31 -6.56 7.60 15.61
CA GLN A 31 -5.18 7.14 15.68
C GLN A 31 -4.80 6.46 14.37
N VAL A 32 -3.63 6.81 13.83
CA VAL A 32 -3.06 6.20 12.63
C VAL A 32 -1.92 5.29 13.06
N PHE A 33 -1.99 4.01 12.68
CA PHE A 33 -0.94 3.03 12.96
C PHE A 33 -0.01 2.81 11.76
N VAL A 34 -0.52 3.03 10.55
CA VAL A 34 0.25 2.92 9.31
C VAL A 34 0.26 4.28 8.61
N PRO A 35 1.31 5.09 8.80
CA PRO A 35 1.40 6.39 8.16
C PRO A 35 1.51 6.23 6.64
N THR A 36 0.85 7.14 5.92
CA THR A 36 0.94 7.22 4.45
C THR A 36 1.87 8.37 4.10
N TYR A 37 2.80 8.19 3.15
CA TYR A 37 3.76 9.23 2.76
C TYR A 37 3.66 9.57 1.28
N ASP A 38 4.08 10.78 0.90
CA ASP A 38 4.11 11.20 -0.50
C ASP A 38 5.34 10.63 -1.25
N TRP A 39 5.31 9.33 -1.50
CA TRP A 39 6.33 8.64 -2.29
C TRP A 39 6.40 9.14 -3.74
N HIS A 40 5.29 9.66 -4.28
CA HIS A 40 5.26 10.17 -5.65
C HIS A 40 6.09 11.45 -5.78
N GLN A 41 5.92 12.40 -4.86
CA GLN A 41 6.77 13.58 -4.80
C GLN A 41 8.22 13.22 -4.46
N PHE A 42 8.42 12.27 -3.55
CA PHE A 42 9.76 11.84 -3.12
C PHE A 42 10.62 11.28 -4.26
N PHE A 43 10.05 10.42 -5.11
CA PHE A 43 10.75 9.85 -6.27
C PHE A 43 10.59 10.67 -7.56
N LYS A 44 10.02 11.88 -7.46
CA LYS A 44 9.78 12.74 -8.62
C LYS A 44 11.09 13.07 -9.33
N GLY A 45 11.18 12.75 -10.61
CA GLY A 45 12.38 12.97 -11.42
C GLY A 45 13.46 11.89 -11.30
N LEU A 46 13.35 10.97 -10.33
CA LEU A 46 14.24 9.81 -10.19
C LEU A 46 13.68 8.57 -10.88
N GLY A 47 12.36 8.42 -10.87
CA GLY A 47 11.67 7.29 -11.48
C GLY A 47 11.75 7.28 -13.01
N ARG A 48 12.05 6.11 -13.59
CA ARG A 48 11.95 5.86 -15.03
C ARG A 48 10.69 5.08 -15.38
N PRO A 49 10.03 5.37 -16.52
CA PRO A 49 8.91 4.58 -16.98
C PRO A 49 9.29 3.11 -17.20
N PHE A 50 8.48 2.20 -16.67
CA PHE A 50 8.63 0.76 -16.91
C PHE A 50 7.87 0.36 -18.18
N ALA A 51 8.50 0.48 -19.35
CA ALA A 51 7.87 0.12 -20.62
C ALA A 51 7.40 -1.36 -20.62
N GLY A 52 6.15 -1.60 -21.02
CA GLY A 52 5.58 -2.95 -21.10
C GLY A 52 5.24 -3.60 -19.74
N ILE A 53 5.15 -2.83 -18.65
CA ILE A 53 4.89 -3.36 -17.29
C ILE A 53 3.67 -4.29 -17.23
N LYS A 54 2.61 -4.01 -18.01
CA LYS A 54 1.37 -4.81 -18.03
C LYS A 54 1.55 -6.24 -18.57
N GLY A 55 2.61 -6.52 -19.31
CA GLY A 55 2.91 -7.86 -19.83
C GLY A 55 3.71 -8.73 -18.85
N LEU A 56 4.12 -8.18 -17.71
CA LEU A 56 5.00 -8.83 -16.74
C LEU A 56 4.19 -9.16 -15.48
N GLN A 57 4.51 -10.30 -14.86
CA GLN A 57 3.77 -10.83 -13.72
C GLN A 57 4.60 -10.85 -12.45
N HIS A 58 5.92 -10.98 -12.58
CA HIS A 58 6.83 -11.08 -11.44
C HIS A 58 7.85 -9.96 -11.49
N PHE A 59 8.05 -9.29 -10.36
CA PHE A 59 8.98 -8.19 -10.17
C PHE A 59 9.81 -8.45 -8.92
N TYR A 60 11.12 -8.31 -9.04
CA TYR A 60 12.06 -8.54 -7.97
C TYR A 60 12.96 -7.32 -7.82
N PHE A 61 13.15 -6.90 -6.58
CA PHE A 61 14.02 -5.81 -6.19
C PHE A 61 15.07 -6.34 -5.23
N ASP A 62 16.31 -6.00 -5.49
CA ASP A 62 17.44 -6.35 -4.63
C ASP A 62 17.85 -5.13 -3.82
N ARG A 63 18.09 -5.35 -2.52
CA ARG A 63 18.60 -4.31 -1.62
C ARG A 63 19.97 -3.80 -2.07
N GLU A 64 20.81 -4.66 -2.63
CA GLU A 64 22.14 -4.27 -3.12
C GLU A 64 22.06 -3.44 -4.40
N ARG A 65 20.96 -3.55 -5.15
CA ARG A 65 20.75 -2.91 -6.46
C ARG A 65 19.37 -2.24 -6.55
N PRO A 66 19.09 -1.23 -5.72
CA PRO A 66 17.75 -0.63 -5.61
C PRO A 66 17.30 0.13 -6.86
N SER A 67 18.24 0.52 -7.72
CA SER A 67 17.96 1.16 -9.00
C SER A 67 17.42 0.22 -10.09
N TYR A 68 17.52 -1.09 -9.87
CA TYR A 68 17.17 -2.11 -10.84
C TYR A 68 15.97 -2.92 -10.37
N CYS A 69 15.14 -3.29 -11.34
CA CYS A 69 14.06 -4.25 -11.15
C CYS A 69 14.24 -5.39 -12.16
N THR A 70 14.27 -6.61 -11.65
CA THR A 70 14.24 -7.81 -12.49
C THR A 70 12.79 -8.20 -12.68
N ALA A 71 12.35 -8.38 -13.92
CA ALA A 71 10.97 -8.71 -14.24
C ALA A 71 10.84 -9.89 -15.20
N GLN A 72 9.76 -10.67 -15.02
CA GLN A 72 9.47 -11.86 -15.82
C GLN A 72 7.97 -11.96 -16.14
N VAL A 73 7.65 -12.63 -17.25
CA VAL A 73 6.27 -12.95 -17.64
C VAL A 73 5.72 -14.14 -16.85
N LYS A 74 6.57 -15.10 -16.50
CA LYS A 74 6.24 -16.30 -15.71
C LYS A 74 7.34 -16.52 -14.67
N ILE A 75 7.03 -17.18 -13.56
CA ILE A 75 7.96 -17.39 -12.45
C ILE A 75 9.27 -18.07 -12.85
N ASP A 76 9.22 -19.06 -13.76
CA ASP A 76 10.39 -19.78 -14.28
C ASP A 76 10.84 -19.26 -15.66
N GLY A 77 10.38 -18.07 -16.03
CA GLY A 77 10.62 -17.47 -17.34
C GLY A 77 11.96 -16.74 -17.44
N ILE A 78 12.29 -16.33 -18.67
CA ILE A 78 13.45 -15.46 -18.92
C ILE A 78 13.26 -14.12 -18.21
N SER A 79 14.23 -13.75 -17.39
CA SER A 79 14.24 -12.48 -16.67
C SER A 79 14.81 -11.36 -17.53
N THR A 80 14.15 -10.20 -17.50
CA THR A 80 14.69 -8.96 -18.04
C THR A 80 14.97 -8.01 -16.89
N GLU A 81 16.15 -7.41 -16.89
CA GLU A 81 16.48 -6.36 -15.93
C GLU A 81 16.21 -4.98 -16.51
N LYS A 82 15.61 -4.08 -15.72
CA LYS A 82 15.38 -2.68 -16.10
C LYS A 82 15.82 -1.73 -15.01
N VAL A 83 16.41 -0.61 -15.43
CA VAL A 83 16.68 0.54 -14.55
C VAL A 83 15.36 1.27 -14.29
N VAL A 84 14.98 1.37 -13.02
CA VAL A 84 13.74 2.01 -12.56
C VAL A 84 13.99 3.30 -11.78
N LEU A 85 15.19 3.47 -11.22
CA LEU A 85 15.62 4.71 -10.56
C LEU A 85 16.98 5.15 -11.11
N THR A 86 17.12 6.43 -11.43
CA THR A 86 18.41 7.02 -11.86
C THR A 86 19.39 7.26 -10.72
N GLY A 87 18.93 7.19 -9.49
CA GLY A 87 19.68 7.37 -8.27
C GLY A 87 18.77 7.16 -7.06
N LEU A 88 19.34 7.20 -5.86
CA LEU A 88 18.57 7.21 -4.63
C LEU A 88 18.36 8.65 -4.17
N PRO A 89 17.20 8.96 -3.59
CA PRO A 89 17.00 10.26 -2.96
C PRO A 89 17.93 10.40 -1.75
N ASP A 90 18.64 11.53 -1.68
CA ASP A 90 19.53 11.88 -0.55
C ASP A 90 18.75 12.40 0.67
N GLN A 91 17.44 12.57 0.53
CA GLN A 91 16.55 13.13 1.55
C GLN A 91 16.02 12.03 2.49
N PRO A 92 15.74 12.36 3.77
CA PRO A 92 15.02 11.46 4.65
C PRO A 92 13.61 11.15 4.12
N ALA A 93 12.91 10.21 4.75
CA ALA A 93 11.57 9.78 4.34
C ALA A 93 10.62 10.97 4.01
N PRO A 94 9.73 10.82 3.01
CA PRO A 94 8.81 11.89 2.62
C PRO A 94 7.93 12.36 3.78
N PRO A 95 7.33 13.56 3.68
CA PRO A 95 6.35 14.00 4.66
C PRO A 95 5.14 13.06 4.67
N GLU A 96 4.56 12.88 5.86
CA GLU A 96 3.34 12.12 6.06
C GLU A 96 2.14 12.88 5.45
N ILE A 97 1.28 12.14 4.75
CA ILE A 97 0.02 12.62 4.21
C ILE A 97 -1.07 12.31 5.25
N PRO A 98 -1.72 13.34 5.82
CA PRO A 98 -2.83 13.11 6.73
C PRO A 98 -3.99 12.45 5.96
N PRO A 99 -4.72 11.50 6.59
CA PRO A 99 -5.85 10.87 5.93
C PRO A 99 -6.89 11.94 5.55
N PRO A 100 -7.41 11.92 4.31
CA PRO A 100 -8.47 12.83 3.93
C PRO A 100 -9.70 12.49 4.78
N GLY A 101 -10.08 13.41 5.68
CA GLY A 101 -11.27 13.25 6.49
C GLY A 101 -12.52 13.06 5.63
N LEU A 102 -13.61 12.55 6.23
CA LEU A 102 -14.85 12.32 5.52
C LEU A 102 -15.41 13.61 4.88
N PRO A 103 -15.65 13.63 3.56
CA PRO A 103 -16.30 14.75 2.90
C PRO A 103 -17.65 15.06 3.53
N ARG A 104 -18.07 16.33 3.49
CA ARG A 104 -19.34 16.77 4.11
C ARG A 104 -20.53 15.94 3.64
N GLU A 105 -20.64 15.70 2.33
CA GLU A 105 -21.71 14.89 1.74
C GLU A 105 -21.75 13.46 2.28
N ARG A 106 -20.57 12.83 2.46
CA ARG A 106 -20.45 11.49 3.08
C ARG A 106 -20.89 11.51 4.53
N ARG A 107 -20.53 12.54 5.30
CA ARG A 107 -20.98 12.69 6.69
C ARG A 107 -22.50 12.85 6.78
N GLU A 108 -23.07 13.69 5.91
CA GLU A 108 -24.53 13.90 5.84
C GLU A 108 -25.26 12.62 5.43
N TYR A 109 -24.75 11.89 4.44
CA TYR A 109 -25.30 10.60 4.04
C TYR A 109 -25.30 9.60 5.19
N LEU A 110 -24.17 9.43 5.87
CA LEU A 110 -24.04 8.49 7.01
C LEU A 110 -25.01 8.85 8.12
N PHE A 111 -25.12 10.14 8.48
CA PHE A 111 -26.06 10.61 9.49
C PHE A 111 -27.53 10.30 9.14
N GLN A 112 -27.91 10.45 7.86
CA GLN A 112 -29.28 10.27 7.42
C GLN A 112 -29.66 8.80 7.16
N HIS A 113 -28.73 7.99 6.67
CA HIS A 113 -29.03 6.67 6.09
C HIS A 113 -28.43 5.51 6.87
N VAL A 114 -27.40 5.74 7.69
CA VAL A 114 -26.79 4.68 8.52
C VAL A 114 -27.29 4.85 9.95
N ARG A 115 -28.22 3.99 10.35
CA ARG A 115 -28.68 3.93 11.74
C ARG A 115 -27.66 3.16 12.56
N LEU A 116 -27.26 3.70 13.70
CA LEU A 116 -26.50 2.96 14.71
C LEU A 116 -27.30 1.71 15.08
N VAL A 117 -26.70 0.53 14.91
CA VAL A 117 -27.25 -0.71 15.48
C VAL A 117 -27.07 -0.58 16.99
N ILE A 118 -28.13 -0.25 17.70
CA ILE A 118 -28.13 -0.25 19.16
C ILE A 118 -28.25 -1.73 19.58
N PRO A 119 -27.25 -2.33 20.25
CA PRO A 119 -27.39 -3.69 20.77
C PRO A 119 -28.44 -3.68 21.88
N SER A 120 -29.45 -4.55 21.76
CA SER A 120 -30.48 -4.82 22.76
C SER A 120 -29.97 -5.66 23.93
#